data_AF-A0A9D5FLT1-F1
#
_entry.id   AF-A0A9D5FLT1-F1
#
_cell.length_a   1.000
_cell.length_b   1.000
_cell.length_c   1.000
_cell.angle_alpha   90.00
_cell.angle_beta   90.00
_cell.angle_gamma   90.00
#
_symmetry.space_group_name_H-M   'P 1'
#
loop_
_entity.id
_entity.type
_entity.pdbx_description
1 polymer ?
#
loop_
_entity_poly.entity_id
_entity_poly.type
_entity_poly.pdbx_seq_one_letter_code
_entity_poly.pdbx_strand_id
1 'polypeptide(L)'
;MNEHDFHVRGIRPAGYEALILRFQLEVIPNWHRSFIATGNTHKINASAGITREIYPARYWPGNALGDHLEFALKYDGTNLAILTSVFKMAPQEEIQQYVDSAPRGKYARRLWYLYEFLTGTVLPSADLKTGGYIDLLDPDEYYTVTVPRPVRRQRVNDNLLGDARFCPTIRRTDALRAFEKAEIPLRCQKIVANYPPQLLKRAMSYLYTKETKSSFEIEHINPNPTRTERFIALLQLAESEDFCEKGRLLELQNRIVDPRFRDTDYRTYQNYVGETVGPQKEKVHFVCPKPADLGGLMDGLIAAHKRMDAGNVSVVAHAAAVAYGFVFLHPFEDGNGRVHRFLIHNILARRKFTPAGIIFPVSAAMLNDLVDYDGSLESFSHPLMELVEYSLDEQGRVTVKNDTANWYKFIDMTPQVEALCRFIQRTMDKDLVEELAFLANYDQTKKAIQDIVDMPDRKIDLFIQACLQNNGRLSARKRASHFEFLSDVEVTRMEEAIQSAYRNGERKAQ
;
A
#
# COMPACT_ATOMS: atom_id res chain seq x y z
N MET A 1 14.79 -13.30 -23.12
CA MET A 1 14.56 -14.42 -24.05
C MET A 1 14.17 -13.81 -25.39
N ASN A 2 14.96 -14.06 -26.44
CA ASN A 2 14.68 -13.52 -27.79
C ASN A 2 13.67 -14.43 -28.52
N GLU A 3 13.06 -13.94 -29.62
CA GLU A 3 12.14 -14.72 -30.47
C GLU A 3 12.68 -16.12 -30.85
N HIS A 4 14.00 -16.25 -30.95
CA HIS A 4 14.69 -17.49 -31.25
C HIS A 4 14.48 -18.61 -30.19
N ASP A 5 14.36 -18.26 -28.90
CA ASP A 5 14.15 -19.25 -27.81
C ASP A 5 12.73 -19.84 -27.83
N PHE A 6 11.76 -19.07 -28.32
CA PHE A 6 10.35 -19.45 -28.37
C PHE A 6 10.08 -20.41 -29.53
N HIS A 7 10.66 -20.12 -30.71
CA HIS A 7 10.55 -20.98 -31.89
C HIS A 7 11.12 -22.39 -31.68
N VAL A 8 12.23 -22.53 -30.92
CA VAL A 8 12.85 -23.83 -30.63
C VAL A 8 11.97 -24.71 -29.73
N ARG A 9 11.05 -24.13 -28.95
CA ARG A 9 10.15 -24.85 -28.03
C ARG A 9 8.73 -25.06 -28.54
N GLY A 10 8.41 -24.65 -29.77
CA GLY A 10 7.06 -24.77 -30.34
C GLY A 10 6.01 -23.93 -29.61
N ILE A 11 6.43 -22.82 -28.99
CA ILE A 11 5.57 -21.90 -28.23
C ILE A 11 5.78 -20.49 -28.79
N ARG A 12 4.72 -19.70 -28.95
CA ARG A 12 4.78 -18.31 -29.40
C ARG A 12 4.06 -17.36 -28.43
N PRO A 13 4.51 -16.11 -28.26
CA PRO A 13 3.87 -15.15 -27.35
C PRO A 13 2.49 -14.73 -27.86
N ALA A 14 1.57 -14.38 -26.96
CA ALA A 14 0.25 -13.83 -27.26
C ALA A 14 -0.10 -12.68 -26.30
N GLY A 15 -1.16 -11.92 -26.60
CA GLY A 15 -1.57 -10.80 -25.75
C GLY A 15 -0.47 -9.75 -25.56
N TYR A 16 -0.30 -9.27 -24.33
CA TYR A 16 0.71 -8.25 -24.02
C TYR A 16 2.14 -8.71 -24.32
N GLU A 17 2.46 -9.99 -24.09
CA GLU A 17 3.81 -10.50 -24.33
C GLU A 17 4.21 -10.35 -25.81
N ALA A 18 3.28 -10.63 -26.72
CA ALA A 18 3.52 -10.48 -28.16
C ALA A 18 3.71 -9.00 -28.55
N LEU A 19 2.94 -8.10 -27.93
CA LEU A 19 3.01 -6.66 -28.20
C LEU A 19 4.29 -6.04 -27.66
N ILE A 20 4.73 -6.45 -26.47
CA ILE A 20 6.00 -6.05 -25.87
C ILE A 20 7.15 -6.45 -26.79
N LEU A 21 7.16 -7.68 -27.30
CA LEU A 21 8.19 -8.13 -28.24
C LEU A 21 8.10 -7.42 -29.59
N ARG A 22 6.90 -7.28 -30.17
CA ARG A 22 6.68 -6.62 -31.47
C ARG A 22 7.20 -5.18 -31.49
N PHE A 23 7.02 -4.44 -30.41
CA PHE A 23 7.42 -3.03 -30.30
C PHE A 23 8.69 -2.80 -29.47
N GLN A 24 9.34 -3.87 -29.00
CA GLN A 24 10.53 -3.81 -28.13
C GLN A 24 10.33 -2.89 -26.91
N LEU A 25 9.20 -3.06 -26.23
CA LEU A 25 8.81 -2.16 -25.14
C LEU A 25 9.59 -2.44 -23.86
N GLU A 26 10.14 -1.38 -23.26
CA GLU A 26 10.69 -1.38 -21.90
C GLU A 26 9.56 -1.09 -20.90
N VAL A 27 9.01 -2.15 -20.31
CA VAL A 27 7.87 -2.08 -19.40
C VAL A 27 8.07 -3.02 -18.22
N ILE A 28 7.45 -2.68 -17.09
CA ILE A 28 7.30 -3.62 -15.98
C ILE A 28 6.46 -4.79 -16.50
N PRO A 29 6.94 -6.05 -16.41
CA PRO A 29 6.21 -7.20 -16.92
C PRO A 29 4.81 -7.31 -16.31
N ASN A 30 3.83 -7.72 -17.11
CA ASN A 30 2.49 -7.96 -16.60
C ASN A 30 2.47 -9.17 -15.65
N TRP A 31 1.56 -9.15 -14.68
CA TRP A 31 1.32 -10.26 -13.77
C TRP A 31 0.89 -11.55 -14.50
N HIS A 32 0.27 -11.42 -15.67
CA HIS A 32 -0.14 -12.54 -16.52
C HIS A 32 0.58 -12.47 -17.87
N ARG A 33 1.22 -13.58 -18.25
CA ARG A 33 1.98 -13.71 -19.49
C ARG A 33 1.46 -14.90 -20.29
N SER A 34 0.87 -14.59 -21.44
CA SER A 34 0.25 -15.58 -22.31
C SER A 34 1.14 -16.04 -23.45
N PHE A 35 1.12 -17.35 -23.67
CA PHE A 35 1.81 -18.01 -24.77
C PHE A 35 0.89 -19.04 -25.44
N ILE A 36 1.19 -19.40 -26.68
CA ILE A 36 0.41 -20.33 -27.50
C ILE A 36 1.31 -21.47 -27.93
N ALA A 37 0.94 -22.70 -27.55
CA ALA A 37 1.62 -23.91 -28.01
C ALA A 37 1.08 -24.36 -29.37
N THR A 38 1.91 -25.03 -30.15
CA THR A 38 1.51 -25.66 -31.43
C THR A 38 0.53 -26.83 -31.26
N GLY A 39 0.42 -27.41 -30.05
CA GLY A 39 -0.47 -28.53 -29.74
C GLY A 39 -1.73 -28.13 -28.95
N ASN A 40 -2.39 -29.15 -28.38
CA ASN A 40 -3.61 -29.00 -27.56
C ASN A 40 -3.34 -28.76 -26.07
N THR A 41 -2.08 -28.56 -25.69
CA THR A 41 -1.65 -28.46 -24.30
C THR A 41 -2.07 -27.12 -23.70
N HIS A 42 -2.76 -27.18 -22.55
CA HIS A 42 -3.00 -26.04 -21.67
C HIS A 42 -2.17 -26.22 -20.39
N LYS A 43 -1.39 -25.22 -20.01
CA LYS A 43 -0.52 -25.26 -18.82
C LYS A 43 -0.51 -23.90 -18.13
N ILE A 44 -0.62 -23.90 -16.80
CA ILE A 44 -0.52 -22.71 -15.97
C ILE A 44 0.63 -22.94 -14.98
N ASN A 45 1.59 -22.02 -14.96
CA ASN A 45 2.67 -22.00 -13.99
C ASN A 45 2.66 -20.63 -13.28
N ALA A 46 2.40 -20.63 -11.97
CA ALA A 46 2.46 -19.41 -11.16
C ALA A 46 3.71 -19.43 -10.28
N SER A 47 4.50 -18.37 -10.32
CA SER A 47 5.68 -18.19 -9.47
C SER A 47 5.92 -16.71 -9.18
N ALA A 48 6.17 -16.36 -7.92
CA ALA A 48 6.50 -14.98 -7.49
C ALA A 48 5.52 -13.91 -8.02
N GLY A 49 4.20 -14.17 -7.94
CA GLY A 49 3.17 -13.22 -8.38
C GLY A 49 2.96 -13.13 -9.90
N ILE A 50 3.77 -13.83 -10.70
CA ILE A 50 3.63 -13.89 -12.16
C ILE A 50 3.01 -15.24 -12.55
N THR A 51 1.92 -15.17 -13.31
CA THR A 51 1.27 -16.32 -13.93
C THR A 51 1.71 -16.41 -15.37
N ARG A 52 2.37 -17.52 -15.71
CA ARG A 52 2.67 -17.90 -17.09
C ARG A 52 1.67 -18.93 -17.55
N GLU A 53 0.88 -18.59 -18.56
CA GLU A 53 -0.14 -19.47 -19.11
C GLU A 53 0.17 -19.80 -20.57
N ILE A 54 0.12 -21.10 -20.90
CA ILE A 54 0.31 -21.62 -22.23
C ILE A 54 -1.03 -22.18 -22.70
N TYR A 55 -1.58 -21.54 -23.73
CA TYR A 55 -2.84 -21.88 -24.35
C TYR A 55 -2.65 -22.82 -25.56
N PRO A 56 -3.66 -23.67 -25.86
CA PRO A 56 -3.69 -24.48 -27.07
C PRO A 56 -3.65 -23.65 -28.38
N ALA A 57 -3.24 -24.27 -29.49
CA ALA A 57 -3.12 -23.62 -30.80
C ALA A 57 -4.39 -22.87 -31.27
N ARG A 58 -5.58 -23.38 -30.92
CA ARG A 58 -6.88 -22.78 -31.25
C ARG A 58 -7.12 -21.39 -30.65
N TYR A 59 -6.35 -21.01 -29.64
CA TYR A 59 -6.45 -19.69 -29.00
C TYR A 59 -5.59 -18.64 -29.68
N TRP A 60 -4.91 -18.97 -30.79
CA TRP A 60 -4.12 -17.99 -31.51
C TRP A 60 -5.01 -16.81 -31.93
N PRO A 61 -4.72 -15.58 -31.48
CA PRO A 61 -5.60 -14.45 -31.74
C PRO A 61 -5.57 -14.00 -33.20
N GLY A 62 -4.47 -14.22 -33.91
CA GLY A 62 -4.20 -13.68 -35.24
C GLY A 62 -2.85 -12.97 -35.26
N ASN A 63 -2.59 -12.14 -36.26
CA ASN A 63 -1.32 -11.41 -36.38
C ASN A 63 -1.51 -9.89 -36.26
N ALA A 64 -2.75 -9.40 -36.30
CA ALA A 64 -3.02 -7.98 -36.27
C ALA A 64 -2.80 -7.43 -34.86
N LEU A 65 -2.52 -6.12 -34.76
CA LEU A 65 -2.38 -5.43 -33.48
C LEU A 65 -3.65 -5.59 -32.62
N GLY A 66 -4.82 -5.39 -33.23
CA GLY A 66 -6.12 -5.52 -32.57
C GLY A 66 -6.38 -6.90 -31.99
N ASP A 67 -5.97 -7.96 -32.70
CA ASP A 67 -6.12 -9.35 -32.24
C ASP A 67 -5.43 -9.58 -30.89
N HIS A 68 -4.19 -9.11 -30.78
CA HIS A 68 -3.39 -9.25 -29.56
C HIS A 68 -3.85 -8.30 -28.45
N LEU A 69 -4.33 -7.09 -28.77
CA LEU A 69 -4.91 -6.19 -27.78
C LEU A 69 -6.21 -6.75 -27.19
N GLU A 70 -7.09 -7.31 -28.02
CA GLU A 70 -8.30 -7.99 -27.57
C GLU A 70 -7.96 -9.20 -26.70
N PHE A 71 -7.02 -10.02 -27.15
CA PHE A 71 -6.54 -11.17 -26.39
C PHE A 71 -6.02 -10.75 -25.01
N ALA A 72 -5.20 -9.70 -24.94
CA ALA A 72 -4.66 -9.19 -23.69
C ALA A 72 -5.77 -8.77 -22.72
N LEU A 73 -6.74 -7.97 -23.18
CA LEU A 73 -7.86 -7.55 -22.34
C LEU A 73 -8.78 -8.69 -21.88
N LYS A 74 -8.75 -9.83 -22.56
CA LYS A 74 -9.56 -11.01 -22.27
C LYS A 74 -8.87 -12.00 -21.32
N TYR A 75 -7.55 -12.14 -21.44
CA TYR A 75 -6.81 -13.22 -20.77
C TYR A 75 -5.66 -12.72 -19.89
N ASP A 76 -5.02 -11.60 -20.23
CA ASP A 76 -3.91 -11.03 -19.45
C ASP A 76 -4.38 -9.99 -18.42
N GLY A 77 -5.66 -9.64 -18.44
CA GLY A 77 -6.24 -8.53 -17.68
C GLY A 77 -5.92 -7.17 -18.31
N THR A 78 -6.42 -6.11 -17.69
CA THR A 78 -6.14 -4.73 -18.12
C THR A 78 -4.90 -4.17 -17.43
N ASN A 79 -3.91 -3.75 -18.20
CA ASN A 79 -2.71 -3.08 -17.72
C ASN A 79 -2.53 -1.72 -18.41
N LEU A 80 -2.81 -0.64 -17.69
CA LEU A 80 -2.80 0.72 -18.25
C LEU A 80 -1.38 1.20 -18.62
N ALA A 81 -0.36 0.77 -17.87
CA ALA A 81 1.03 1.14 -18.15
C ALA A 81 1.49 0.53 -19.49
N ILE A 82 1.26 -0.77 -19.70
CA ILE A 82 1.62 -1.45 -20.95
C ILE A 82 0.81 -0.90 -22.12
N LEU A 83 -0.50 -0.68 -21.94
CA LEU A 83 -1.33 -0.09 -23.00
C LEU A 83 -0.85 1.31 -23.40
N THR A 84 -0.41 2.13 -22.44
CA THR A 84 0.16 3.46 -22.73
C THR A 84 1.40 3.32 -23.61
N SER A 85 2.31 2.40 -23.28
CA SER A 85 3.52 2.15 -24.09
C SER A 85 3.18 1.59 -25.47
N VAL A 86 2.22 0.68 -25.58
CA VAL A 86 1.76 0.14 -26.87
C VAL A 86 1.15 1.24 -27.73
N PHE A 87 0.24 2.05 -27.19
CA PHE A 87 -0.44 3.10 -27.96
C PHE A 87 0.49 4.26 -28.38
N LYS A 88 1.59 4.47 -27.66
CA LYS A 88 2.63 5.43 -28.06
C LYS A 88 3.42 4.96 -29.29
N MET A 89 3.59 3.64 -29.47
CA MET A 89 4.38 3.06 -30.55
C MET A 89 3.53 2.58 -31.74
N ALA A 90 2.29 2.18 -31.49
CA ALA A 90 1.39 1.66 -32.50
C ALA A 90 0.88 2.77 -33.45
N PRO A 91 0.77 2.49 -34.77
CA PRO A 91 0.08 3.40 -35.69
C PRO A 91 -1.38 3.61 -35.27
N GLN A 92 -1.83 4.86 -35.25
CA GLN A 92 -3.20 5.22 -34.91
C GLN A 92 -4.21 4.51 -35.84
N GLU A 93 -3.86 4.35 -37.11
CA GLU A 93 -4.68 3.72 -38.13
C GLU A 93 -4.96 2.24 -37.83
N GLU A 94 -3.98 1.49 -37.29
CA GLU A 94 -4.19 0.09 -36.91
C GLU A 94 -5.19 -0.02 -35.74
N ILE A 95 -5.12 0.89 -34.76
CA ILE A 95 -6.07 0.94 -33.65
C ILE A 95 -7.47 1.29 -34.15
N GLN A 96 -7.56 2.33 -34.99
CA GLN A 96 -8.81 2.76 -35.59
C GLN A 96 -9.46 1.63 -36.41
N GLN A 97 -8.69 0.96 -37.29
CA GLN A 97 -9.19 -0.14 -38.11
C GLN A 97 -9.80 -1.26 -37.27
N TYR A 98 -9.15 -1.62 -36.15
CA TYR A 98 -9.71 -2.61 -35.23
C TYR A 98 -11.00 -2.12 -34.58
N VAL A 99 -11.05 -0.88 -34.08
CA VAL A 99 -12.26 -0.29 -33.49
C VAL A 99 -13.41 -0.27 -34.49
N ASP A 100 -13.15 0.15 -35.72
CA ASP A 100 -14.14 0.25 -36.80
C ASP A 100 -14.60 -1.11 -37.34
N SER A 101 -13.78 -2.18 -37.17
CA SER A 101 -14.16 -3.54 -37.56
C SER A 101 -15.26 -4.15 -36.68
N ALA A 102 -15.30 -3.76 -35.40
CA ALA A 102 -16.25 -4.30 -34.43
C ALA A 102 -16.76 -3.22 -33.45
N PRO A 103 -17.36 -2.10 -33.91
CA PRO A 103 -17.58 -0.89 -33.11
C PRO A 103 -18.55 -1.09 -31.93
N ARG A 104 -19.40 -2.13 -31.97
CA ARG A 104 -20.29 -2.50 -30.86
C ARG A 104 -19.72 -3.56 -29.91
N GLY A 105 -18.59 -4.17 -30.28
CA GLY A 105 -17.91 -5.19 -29.51
C GLY A 105 -17.44 -4.68 -28.14
N LYS A 106 -17.42 -5.56 -27.13
CA LYS A 106 -16.97 -5.22 -25.76
C LYS A 106 -15.53 -4.69 -25.80
N TYR A 107 -14.61 -5.43 -26.41
CA TYR A 107 -13.19 -5.11 -26.41
C TYR A 107 -12.84 -3.91 -27.30
N ALA A 108 -13.43 -3.80 -28.49
CA ALA A 108 -13.28 -2.61 -29.35
C ALA A 108 -13.66 -1.32 -28.63
N ARG A 109 -14.80 -1.29 -27.92
CA ARG A 109 -15.22 -0.12 -27.15
C ARG A 109 -14.30 0.21 -25.98
N ARG A 110 -13.80 -0.81 -25.27
CA ARG A 110 -12.82 -0.64 -24.19
C ARG A 110 -11.51 -0.08 -24.73
N LEU A 111 -10.95 -0.66 -25.80
CA LEU A 111 -9.71 -0.22 -26.44
C LEU A 111 -9.84 1.20 -27.02
N TRP A 112 -10.98 1.51 -27.63
CA TRP A 112 -11.26 2.86 -28.09
C TRP A 112 -11.21 3.86 -26.94
N TYR A 113 -11.94 3.61 -25.84
CA TYR A 113 -11.90 4.51 -24.69
C TYR A 113 -10.48 4.62 -24.09
N LEU A 114 -9.79 3.50 -23.91
CA LEU A 114 -8.45 3.47 -23.31
C LEU A 114 -7.42 4.19 -24.16
N TYR A 115 -7.49 4.08 -25.49
CA TYR A 115 -6.60 4.81 -26.38
C TYR A 115 -6.73 6.31 -26.15
N GLU A 116 -7.95 6.85 -26.17
CA GLU A 116 -8.18 8.28 -26.01
C GLU A 116 -7.87 8.77 -24.60
N PHE A 117 -8.16 7.95 -23.59
CA PHE A 117 -7.86 8.25 -22.19
C PHE A 117 -6.35 8.31 -21.91
N LEU A 118 -5.57 7.35 -22.44
CA LEU A 118 -4.14 7.22 -22.13
C LEU A 118 -3.27 8.13 -23.00
N THR A 119 -3.68 8.40 -24.25
CA THR A 119 -2.89 9.23 -25.18
C THR A 119 -3.34 10.69 -25.20
N GLY A 120 -4.59 10.98 -24.82
CA GLY A 120 -5.23 12.27 -25.03
C GLY A 120 -5.64 12.53 -26.49
N THR A 121 -5.38 11.59 -27.40
CA THR A 121 -5.70 11.71 -28.83
C THR A 121 -7.06 11.09 -29.13
N VAL A 122 -7.93 11.85 -29.78
CA VAL A 122 -9.25 11.38 -30.23
C VAL A 122 -9.10 10.56 -31.51
N LEU A 123 -9.57 9.31 -31.51
CA LEU A 123 -9.62 8.50 -32.74
C LEU A 123 -10.66 9.06 -33.71
N PRO A 124 -10.41 9.04 -35.03
CA PRO A 124 -11.36 9.52 -36.03
C PRO A 124 -12.45 8.48 -36.35
N SER A 125 -13.02 7.86 -35.30
CA SER A 125 -14.18 6.94 -35.36
C SER A 125 -15.46 7.67 -34.93
N ALA A 126 -16.57 7.36 -35.60
CA ALA A 126 -17.87 7.98 -35.34
C ALA A 126 -18.52 7.49 -34.04
N ASP A 127 -19.06 8.41 -33.24
CA ASP A 127 -19.74 8.11 -31.98
C ASP A 127 -20.87 7.07 -32.10
N LEU A 128 -20.97 6.19 -31.12
CA LEU A 128 -22.05 5.21 -31.04
C LEU A 128 -23.38 5.86 -30.66
N LYS A 129 -24.33 5.84 -31.60
CA LYS A 129 -25.66 6.40 -31.39
C LYS A 129 -26.61 5.47 -30.64
N THR A 130 -26.39 4.16 -30.63
CA THR A 130 -27.25 3.15 -30.00
C THR A 130 -26.44 2.07 -29.26
N GLY A 131 -27.08 1.34 -28.34
CA GLY A 131 -26.48 0.22 -27.58
C GLY A 131 -26.39 0.48 -26.06
N GLY A 132 -26.27 -0.58 -25.27
CA GLY A 132 -26.05 -0.47 -23.82
C GLY A 132 -24.64 -0.02 -23.46
N TYR A 133 -24.48 0.51 -22.24
CA TYR A 133 -23.15 0.79 -21.69
C TYR A 133 -22.49 -0.50 -21.22
N ILE A 134 -21.17 -0.58 -21.36
CA ILE A 134 -20.34 -1.63 -20.77
C ILE A 134 -19.40 -1.04 -19.74
N ASP A 135 -19.11 -1.77 -18.68
CA ASP A 135 -18.08 -1.36 -17.73
C ASP A 135 -16.69 -1.48 -18.34
N LEU A 136 -15.84 -0.49 -18.05
CA LEU A 136 -14.48 -0.44 -18.60
C LEU A 136 -13.60 -1.54 -17.98
N LEU A 137 -13.67 -1.69 -16.66
CA LEU A 137 -13.09 -2.81 -15.92
C LEU A 137 -14.22 -3.68 -15.40
N ASP A 138 -14.01 -5.00 -15.36
CA ASP A 138 -14.98 -5.91 -14.79
C ASP A 138 -15.00 -5.77 -13.24
N PRO A 139 -16.11 -5.36 -12.60
CA PRO A 139 -16.17 -5.18 -11.15
C PRO A 139 -15.95 -6.47 -10.35
N ASP A 140 -16.16 -7.63 -10.98
CA ASP A 140 -15.85 -8.92 -10.37
C ASP A 140 -14.35 -9.21 -10.39
N GLU A 141 -13.59 -8.70 -11.37
CA GLU A 141 -12.14 -8.92 -11.47
C GLU A 141 -11.30 -7.78 -10.89
N TYR A 142 -11.86 -6.57 -10.75
CA TYR A 142 -11.16 -5.37 -10.32
C TYR A 142 -11.94 -4.59 -9.26
N TYR A 143 -11.21 -3.93 -8.36
CA TYR A 143 -11.80 -2.86 -7.57
C TYR A 143 -12.06 -1.65 -8.46
N THR A 144 -13.29 -1.17 -8.45
CA THR A 144 -13.78 -0.10 -9.32
C THR A 144 -14.68 0.84 -8.52
N VAL A 145 -14.89 2.05 -9.02
CA VAL A 145 -15.92 2.93 -8.43
C VAL A 145 -17.31 2.37 -8.72
N THR A 146 -18.17 2.34 -7.71
CA THR A 146 -19.52 1.77 -7.77
C THR A 146 -20.51 2.61 -8.59
N VAL A 147 -20.29 3.93 -8.67
CA VAL A 147 -21.06 4.85 -9.51
C VAL A 147 -20.15 5.32 -10.66
N PRO A 148 -20.18 4.63 -11.80
CA PRO A 148 -19.29 4.96 -12.90
C PRO A 148 -19.74 6.20 -13.67
N ARG A 149 -18.79 6.84 -14.37
CA ARG A 149 -19.09 7.96 -15.26
C ARG A 149 -19.45 7.43 -16.65
N PRO A 150 -20.68 7.64 -17.17
CA PRO A 150 -21.04 7.19 -18.50
C PRO A 150 -20.38 8.05 -19.58
N VAL A 151 -19.64 7.42 -20.48
CA VAL A 151 -18.98 8.05 -21.63
C VAL A 151 -19.77 7.72 -22.89
N ARG A 152 -20.53 8.71 -23.37
CA ARG A 152 -21.56 8.53 -24.43
C ARG A 152 -20.99 8.04 -25.75
N ARG A 153 -19.82 8.54 -26.13
CA ARG A 153 -19.19 8.32 -27.43
C ARG A 153 -18.90 6.85 -27.70
N GLN A 154 -18.23 6.19 -26.75
CA GLN A 154 -17.94 4.75 -26.80
C GLN A 154 -19.03 3.91 -26.12
N ARG A 155 -19.99 4.53 -25.43
CA ARG A 155 -20.96 3.85 -24.54
C ARG A 155 -20.24 2.92 -23.56
N VAL A 156 -19.30 3.50 -22.82
CA VAL A 156 -18.50 2.85 -21.77
C VAL A 156 -18.78 3.55 -20.44
N ASN A 157 -18.95 2.77 -19.39
CA ASN A 157 -18.96 3.22 -18.01
C ASN A 157 -17.52 3.29 -17.53
N ASP A 158 -16.98 4.51 -17.44
CA ASP A 158 -15.67 4.76 -16.85
C ASP A 158 -15.76 4.53 -15.33
N ASN A 159 -15.32 3.34 -14.91
CA ASN A 159 -15.31 2.88 -13.53
C ASN A 159 -13.88 2.81 -12.93
N LEU A 160 -12.92 3.54 -13.51
CA LEU A 160 -11.54 3.63 -13.03
C LEU A 160 -11.43 4.30 -11.66
N LEU A 161 -10.31 4.04 -10.97
CA LEU A 161 -10.02 4.59 -9.64
C LEU A 161 -9.47 6.04 -9.69
N GLY A 162 -8.90 6.46 -10.81
CA GLY A 162 -8.31 7.79 -10.97
C GLY A 162 -8.48 8.35 -12.38
N ASP A 163 -7.60 9.28 -12.76
CA ASP A 163 -7.56 9.90 -14.08
C ASP A 163 -6.20 9.70 -14.77
N ALA A 164 -6.00 10.25 -15.96
CA ALA A 164 -4.80 10.03 -16.76
C ALA A 164 -3.49 10.50 -16.09
N ARG A 165 -3.57 11.29 -15.00
CA ARG A 165 -2.40 11.76 -14.23
C ARG A 165 -2.02 10.81 -13.11
N PHE A 166 -2.96 10.03 -12.59
CA PHE A 166 -2.72 8.93 -11.65
C PHE A 166 -3.98 8.05 -11.59
N CYS A 167 -3.88 6.83 -12.10
CA CYS A 167 -4.97 5.85 -12.13
C CYS A 167 -4.41 4.46 -11.82
N PRO A 168 -4.38 4.07 -10.54
CA PRO A 168 -3.95 2.73 -10.16
C PRO A 168 -4.97 1.69 -10.61
N THR A 169 -4.51 0.46 -10.83
CA THR A 169 -5.37 -0.71 -11.02
C THR A 169 -5.20 -1.66 -9.85
N ILE A 170 -6.29 -2.26 -9.38
CA ILE A 170 -6.27 -3.23 -8.27
C ILE A 170 -7.16 -4.40 -8.64
N ARG A 171 -6.57 -5.59 -8.75
CA ARG A 171 -7.30 -6.83 -9.06
C ARG A 171 -7.95 -7.41 -7.82
N ARG A 172 -9.06 -8.13 -8.00
CA ARG A 172 -9.72 -8.94 -6.96
C ARG A 172 -9.14 -10.35 -6.95
N THR A 173 -7.98 -10.48 -6.31
CA THR A 173 -7.33 -11.78 -6.09
C THR A 173 -8.07 -12.59 -5.03
N ASP A 174 -7.79 -13.90 -4.96
CA ASP A 174 -8.37 -14.77 -3.94
C ASP A 174 -8.02 -14.32 -2.52
N ALA A 175 -6.80 -13.80 -2.32
CA ALA A 175 -6.37 -13.23 -1.04
C ALA A 175 -7.24 -12.04 -0.62
N LEU A 176 -7.50 -11.12 -1.55
CA LEU A 176 -8.33 -9.95 -1.27
C LEU A 176 -9.81 -10.31 -1.06
N ARG A 177 -10.33 -11.28 -1.82
CA ARG A 177 -11.69 -11.81 -1.60
C ARG A 177 -11.81 -12.50 -0.24
N ALA A 178 -10.79 -13.24 0.18
CA ALA A 178 -10.75 -13.87 1.51
C ALA A 178 -10.75 -12.82 2.61
N PHE A 179 -9.98 -11.73 2.45
CA PHE A 179 -9.97 -10.61 3.38
C PHE A 179 -11.34 -9.92 3.49
N GLU A 180 -12.02 -9.66 2.36
CA GLU A 180 -13.37 -9.07 2.37
C GLU A 180 -14.37 -9.96 3.14
N LYS A 181 -14.30 -11.28 2.94
CA LYS A 181 -15.14 -12.26 3.66
C LYS A 181 -14.82 -12.35 5.15
N ALA A 182 -13.64 -11.91 5.59
CA ALA A 182 -13.25 -11.97 7.00
C ALA A 182 -13.98 -10.93 7.87
N GLU A 183 -14.68 -9.95 7.28
CA GLU A 183 -15.47 -8.93 7.97
C GLU A 183 -14.73 -8.30 9.17
N ILE A 184 -13.47 -7.88 8.92
CA ILE A 184 -12.56 -7.35 9.95
C ILE A 184 -13.21 -6.30 10.86
N PRO A 185 -13.97 -5.29 10.36
CA PRO A 185 -14.63 -4.31 11.23
C PRO A 185 -15.59 -4.95 12.24
N LEU A 186 -16.38 -5.93 11.83
CA LEU A 186 -17.33 -6.62 12.71
C LEU A 186 -16.60 -7.46 13.76
N ARG A 187 -15.51 -8.14 13.37
CA ARG A 187 -14.66 -8.88 14.31
C ARG A 187 -14.03 -7.95 15.35
N CYS A 188 -13.58 -6.77 14.94
CA CYS A 188 -13.05 -5.76 15.86
C CYS A 188 -14.08 -5.31 16.88
N GLN A 189 -15.31 -5.01 16.44
CA GLN A 189 -16.38 -4.62 17.36
C GLN A 189 -16.63 -5.70 18.42
N LYS A 190 -16.59 -6.98 18.04
CA LYS A 190 -16.74 -8.10 18.98
C LYS A 190 -15.59 -8.21 19.98
N ILE A 191 -14.34 -8.02 19.53
CA ILE A 191 -13.17 -8.05 20.42
C ILE A 191 -13.25 -6.92 21.45
N VAL A 192 -13.51 -5.71 20.97
CA VAL A 192 -13.58 -4.49 21.80
C VAL A 192 -14.71 -4.58 22.82
N ALA A 193 -15.85 -5.16 22.46
CA ALA A 193 -17.00 -5.33 23.36
C ALA A 193 -16.69 -6.19 24.61
N ASN A 194 -15.63 -7.00 24.59
CA ASN A 194 -15.24 -7.84 25.74
C ASN A 194 -14.49 -7.06 26.84
N TYR A 195 -14.12 -5.80 26.61
CA TYR A 195 -13.33 -5.00 27.54
C TYR A 195 -14.15 -3.86 28.16
N PRO A 196 -13.91 -3.53 29.45
CA PRO A 196 -14.59 -2.41 30.11
C PRO A 196 -14.32 -1.07 29.39
N PRO A 197 -15.31 -0.17 29.28
CA PRO A 197 -15.14 1.12 28.59
C PRO A 197 -13.99 1.98 29.12
N GLN A 198 -13.72 1.91 30.43
CA GLN A 198 -12.61 2.64 31.04
C GLN A 198 -11.24 2.12 30.61
N LEU A 199 -11.10 0.79 30.44
CA LEU A 199 -9.90 0.17 29.91
C LEU A 199 -9.72 0.55 28.45
N LEU A 200 -10.78 0.47 27.64
CA LEU A 200 -10.75 0.85 26.23
C LEU A 200 -10.29 2.30 26.04
N LYS A 201 -10.81 3.24 26.82
CA LYS A 201 -10.40 4.65 26.76
C LYS A 201 -8.90 4.83 27.00
N ARG A 202 -8.31 4.08 27.94
CA ARG A 202 -6.87 4.11 28.21
C ARG A 202 -6.06 3.38 27.15
N ALA A 203 -6.59 2.26 26.66
CA ALA A 203 -5.99 1.49 25.58
C ALA A 203 -5.88 2.32 24.30
N MET A 204 -6.85 3.18 24.00
CA MET A 204 -6.75 4.11 22.88
C MET A 204 -5.48 4.95 22.94
N SER A 205 -5.23 5.69 24.03
CA SER A 205 -4.02 6.49 24.18
C SER A 205 -2.73 5.68 24.04
N TYR A 206 -2.74 4.45 24.57
CA TYR A 206 -1.62 3.53 24.43
C TYR A 206 -1.42 3.07 22.97
N LEU A 207 -2.48 2.69 22.26
CA LEU A 207 -2.44 2.26 20.85
C LEU A 207 -1.97 3.39 19.93
N TYR A 208 -2.45 4.63 20.13
CA TYR A 208 -1.92 5.81 19.41
C TYR A 208 -0.43 6.02 19.68
N THR A 209 0.00 5.83 20.93
CA THR A 209 1.42 5.94 21.31
C THR A 209 2.25 4.85 20.65
N LYS A 210 1.77 3.59 20.64
CA LYS A 210 2.43 2.45 20.00
C LYS A 210 2.55 2.68 18.50
N GLU A 211 1.46 3.03 17.84
CA GLU A 211 1.43 3.37 16.42
C GLU A 211 2.42 4.48 16.07
N THR A 212 2.43 5.57 16.85
CA THR A 212 3.35 6.69 16.66
C THR A 212 4.80 6.23 16.79
N LYS A 213 5.14 5.53 17.87
CA LYS A 213 6.52 5.06 18.10
C LYS A 213 6.98 4.12 17.01
N SER A 214 6.16 3.12 16.65
CA SER A 214 6.49 2.18 15.58
C SER A 214 6.67 2.88 14.23
N SER A 215 5.84 3.88 13.93
CA SER A 215 5.99 4.68 12.71
C SER A 215 7.31 5.45 12.66
N PHE A 216 7.80 5.99 13.78
CA PHE A 216 9.11 6.64 13.82
C PHE A 216 10.27 5.63 13.82
N GLU A 217 10.10 4.49 14.46
CA GLU A 217 11.11 3.43 14.58
C GLU A 217 11.41 2.74 13.25
N ILE A 218 10.41 2.61 12.37
CA ILE A 218 10.62 2.17 10.97
C ILE A 218 11.65 3.06 10.25
N GLU A 219 11.70 4.37 10.57
CA GLU A 219 12.68 5.30 10.01
C GLU A 219 13.97 5.38 10.86
N HIS A 220 14.15 4.47 11.82
CA HIS A 220 15.22 4.49 12.82
C HIS A 220 15.30 5.79 13.64
N ILE A 221 14.16 6.46 13.84
CA ILE A 221 14.05 7.70 14.63
C ILE A 221 13.47 7.38 16.00
N ASN A 222 14.15 7.87 17.05
CA ASN A 222 13.58 7.92 18.40
C ASN A 222 12.99 9.32 18.66
N PRO A 223 11.65 9.51 18.60
CA PRO A 223 11.05 10.81 18.81
C PRO A 223 11.10 11.20 20.29
N ASN A 224 11.33 12.48 20.56
CA ASN A 224 11.15 13.02 21.92
C ASN A 224 9.65 13.03 22.32
N PRO A 225 9.32 13.20 23.61
CA PRO A 225 7.94 13.18 24.08
C PRO A 225 7.03 14.19 23.37
N THR A 226 7.50 15.44 23.20
CA THR A 226 6.73 16.50 22.54
C THR A 226 6.42 16.17 21.08
N ARG A 227 7.36 15.57 20.33
CA ARG A 227 7.15 15.15 18.94
C ARG A 227 6.15 13.99 18.87
N THR A 228 6.21 13.07 19.84
CA THR A 228 5.27 11.96 19.98
C THR A 228 3.84 12.49 20.20
N GLU A 229 3.65 13.40 21.16
CA GLU A 229 2.35 14.00 21.46
C GLU A 229 1.77 14.76 20.26
N ARG A 230 2.60 15.51 19.51
CA ARG A 230 2.14 16.21 18.30
C ARG A 230 1.64 15.25 17.22
N PHE A 231 2.30 14.11 17.02
CA PHE A 231 1.88 13.13 16.03
C PHE A 231 0.61 12.38 16.48
N ILE A 232 0.49 12.06 17.79
CA ILE A 232 -0.75 11.50 18.35
C ILE A 232 -1.92 12.45 18.14
N ALA A 233 -1.75 13.74 18.44
CA ALA A 233 -2.80 14.75 18.23
C ALA A 233 -3.22 14.84 16.76
N LEU A 234 -2.28 14.69 15.82
CA LEU A 234 -2.57 14.61 14.40
C LEU A 234 -3.38 13.36 14.03
N LEU A 235 -3.01 12.19 14.54
CA LEU A 235 -3.76 10.95 14.30
C LEU A 235 -5.19 11.02 14.85
N GLN A 236 -5.41 11.74 15.94
CA GLN A 236 -6.75 11.98 16.48
C GLN A 236 -7.58 12.91 15.57
N LEU A 237 -6.96 13.96 15.01
CA LEU A 237 -7.62 14.82 14.00
C LEU A 237 -7.89 14.08 12.68
N ALA A 238 -7.09 13.05 12.38
CA ALA A 238 -7.23 12.24 11.18
C ALA A 238 -8.56 11.48 11.11
N GLU A 239 -9.30 11.33 12.20
CA GLU A 239 -10.66 10.74 12.17
C GLU A 239 -11.69 11.69 11.54
N SER A 240 -11.50 13.00 11.69
CA SER A 240 -12.47 14.03 11.30
C SER A 240 -12.06 14.85 10.07
N GLU A 241 -10.77 14.97 9.79
CA GLU A 241 -10.25 15.88 8.77
C GLU A 241 -9.63 15.13 7.59
N ASP A 242 -9.89 15.59 6.37
CA ASP A 242 -9.21 15.11 5.18
C ASP A 242 -7.79 15.69 5.10
N PHE A 243 -6.78 14.82 5.06
CA PHE A 243 -5.39 15.25 4.89
C PHE A 243 -4.84 15.04 3.48
N CYS A 244 -5.57 14.37 2.59
CA CYS A 244 -5.12 14.10 1.22
C CYS A 244 -5.40 15.29 0.28
N GLU A 245 -4.95 16.47 0.70
CA GLU A 245 -4.95 17.70 -0.07
C GLU A 245 -3.61 18.41 0.09
N LYS A 246 -3.11 19.09 -0.95
CA LYS A 246 -1.75 19.68 -0.95
C LYS A 246 -1.42 20.48 0.31
N GLY A 247 -2.28 21.43 0.67
CA GLY A 247 -2.06 22.28 1.85
C GLY A 247 -2.02 21.50 3.17
N ARG A 248 -2.83 20.43 3.28
CA ARG A 248 -2.92 19.58 4.47
C ARG A 248 -1.77 18.58 4.54
N LEU A 249 -1.29 18.09 3.41
CA LEU A 249 -0.07 17.29 3.30
C LEU A 249 1.16 18.10 3.74
N LEU A 250 1.26 19.36 3.30
CA LEU A 250 2.32 20.29 3.73
C LEU A 250 2.23 20.58 5.24
N GLU A 251 1.02 20.84 5.76
CA GLU A 251 0.81 21.05 7.20
C GLU A 251 1.24 19.82 8.01
N LEU A 252 0.88 18.63 7.55
CA LEU A 252 1.27 17.37 8.15
C LEU A 252 2.79 17.22 8.13
N GLN A 253 3.44 17.36 6.97
CA GLN A 253 4.89 17.32 6.82
C GLN A 253 5.57 18.25 7.83
N ASN A 254 5.12 19.50 7.90
CA ASN A 254 5.69 20.55 8.76
C ASN A 254 5.57 20.29 10.26
N ARG A 255 4.61 19.46 10.66
CA ARG A 255 4.41 19.03 12.06
C ARG A 255 5.23 17.80 12.42
N ILE A 256 5.58 16.95 11.44
CA ILE A 256 6.30 15.70 11.69
C ILE A 256 7.82 15.85 11.58
N VAL A 257 8.34 16.79 10.79
CA VAL A 257 9.78 17.01 10.59
C VAL A 257 10.37 18.04 11.57
N ASP A 258 11.71 18.14 11.62
CA ASP A 258 12.39 19.22 12.34
C ASP A 258 12.06 20.56 11.68
N PRO A 259 11.84 21.66 12.44
CA PRO A 259 11.50 22.96 11.88
C PRO A 259 12.41 23.49 10.77
N ARG A 260 13.67 23.04 10.71
CA ARG A 260 14.65 23.42 9.67
C ARG A 260 14.42 22.75 8.32
N PHE A 261 13.71 21.62 8.29
CA PHE A 261 13.43 20.82 7.09
C PHE A 261 11.95 20.90 6.69
N ARG A 262 11.31 22.02 7.06
CA ARG A 262 9.91 22.30 6.75
C ARG A 262 9.76 22.69 5.29
N ASP A 263 8.94 21.93 4.58
CA ASP A 263 8.66 22.20 3.17
C ASP A 263 7.56 23.25 3.03
N THR A 264 7.72 24.11 2.03
CA THR A 264 6.72 25.12 1.63
C THR A 264 5.97 24.71 0.36
N ASP A 265 6.52 23.78 -0.41
CA ASP A 265 5.91 23.14 -1.57
C ASP A 265 6.55 21.75 -1.79
N TYR A 266 6.11 21.01 -2.80
CA TYR A 266 6.75 19.79 -3.27
C TYR A 266 8.18 20.05 -3.76
N ARG A 267 9.04 19.03 -3.65
CA ARG A 267 10.46 19.11 -4.03
C ARG A 267 10.64 19.54 -5.49
N THR A 268 11.63 20.41 -5.72
CA THR A 268 12.04 20.87 -7.06
C THR A 268 13.30 20.17 -7.57
N TYR A 269 13.85 19.24 -6.78
CA TYR A 269 15.05 18.48 -7.09
C TYR A 269 14.79 16.97 -7.07
N GLN A 270 15.66 16.22 -7.75
CA GLN A 270 15.55 14.78 -7.84
C GLN A 270 15.93 14.13 -6.51
N ASN A 271 15.05 13.30 -5.96
CA ASN A 271 15.30 12.53 -4.75
C ASN A 271 15.40 11.02 -5.08
N TYR A 272 15.95 10.23 -4.15
CA TYR A 272 16.00 8.77 -4.23
C TYR A 272 15.96 8.17 -2.82
N VAL A 273 15.53 6.93 -2.72
CA VAL A 273 15.67 6.11 -1.51
C VAL A 273 16.87 5.21 -1.72
N GLY A 274 17.80 5.23 -0.77
CA GLY A 274 19.07 4.52 -0.86
C GLY A 274 19.72 4.32 0.51
N GLU A 275 20.80 3.56 0.53
CA GLU A 275 21.66 3.38 1.70
C GLU A 275 23.12 3.70 1.35
N THR A 276 23.83 4.35 2.28
CA THR A 276 25.27 4.60 2.16
C THR A 276 26.03 3.32 2.47
N VAL A 277 26.62 2.69 1.45
CA VAL A 277 27.40 1.43 1.58
C VAL A 277 28.90 1.67 1.75
N GLY A 278 29.35 2.92 1.68
CA GLY A 278 30.73 3.34 1.93
C GLY A 278 30.94 4.82 1.61
N PRO A 279 32.15 5.38 1.84
CA PRO A 279 32.45 6.77 1.49
C PRO A 279 32.17 7.04 0.01
N GLN A 280 31.27 7.97 -0.26
CA GLN A 280 30.81 8.33 -1.62
C GLN A 280 30.23 7.16 -2.44
N LYS A 281 29.80 6.09 -1.78
CA LYS A 281 29.12 4.95 -2.42
C LYS A 281 27.70 4.85 -1.89
N GLU A 282 26.78 5.30 -2.72
CA GLU A 282 25.35 5.26 -2.49
C GLU A 282 24.75 4.09 -3.27
N LYS A 283 24.04 3.20 -2.58
CA LYS A 283 23.24 2.15 -3.21
C LYS A 283 21.82 2.67 -3.33
N VAL A 284 21.39 2.92 -4.56
CA VAL A 284 20.05 3.43 -4.86
C VAL A 284 19.07 2.25 -4.93
N HIS A 285 18.08 2.24 -4.04
CA HIS A 285 17.02 1.23 -4.01
C HIS A 285 15.81 1.64 -4.84
N PHE A 286 15.54 2.93 -4.92
CA PHE A 286 14.41 3.48 -5.65
C PHE A 286 14.68 4.92 -6.04
N VAL A 287 14.47 5.25 -7.31
CA VAL A 287 14.45 6.64 -7.79
C VAL A 287 13.00 7.06 -7.93
N CYS A 288 12.61 8.17 -7.30
CA CYS A 288 11.24 8.69 -7.39
C CYS A 288 11.03 9.54 -8.67
N PRO A 289 9.80 9.99 -9.00
CA PRO A 289 9.53 10.75 -10.22
C PRO A 289 10.39 12.00 -10.37
N LYS A 290 10.57 12.45 -11.62
CA LYS A 290 11.23 13.73 -11.88
C LYS A 290 10.43 14.87 -11.24
N PRO A 291 11.09 15.93 -10.73
CA PRO A 291 10.40 17.08 -10.15
C PRO A 291 9.36 17.71 -11.09
N ALA A 292 9.65 17.73 -12.39
CA ALA A 292 8.74 18.29 -13.40
C ALA A 292 7.42 17.52 -13.53
N ASP A 293 7.41 16.22 -13.26
CA ASP A 293 6.22 15.36 -13.35
C ASP A 293 5.42 15.33 -12.04
N LEU A 294 6.08 15.68 -10.93
CA LEU A 294 5.55 15.49 -9.57
C LEU A 294 4.25 16.27 -9.32
N GLY A 295 4.15 17.51 -9.78
CA GLY A 295 2.94 18.32 -9.61
C GLY A 295 1.71 17.65 -10.23
N GLY A 296 1.83 17.20 -11.49
CA GLY A 296 0.74 16.50 -12.18
C GLY A 296 0.38 15.17 -11.53
N LEU A 297 1.39 14.39 -11.11
CA LEU A 297 1.18 13.11 -10.43
C LEU A 297 0.47 13.29 -9.08
N MET A 298 0.85 14.29 -8.29
CA MET A 298 0.20 14.59 -7.01
C MET A 298 -1.23 15.10 -7.18
N ASP A 299 -1.49 15.93 -8.19
CA ASP A 299 -2.86 16.35 -8.53
C ASP A 299 -3.72 15.15 -8.95
N GLY A 300 -3.14 14.22 -9.72
CA GLY A 300 -3.78 12.96 -10.08
C GLY A 300 -4.09 12.10 -8.86
N LEU A 301 -3.13 11.96 -7.93
CA LEU A 301 -3.30 11.17 -6.71
C LEU A 301 -4.44 11.74 -5.84
N ILE A 302 -4.50 13.06 -5.68
CA ILE A 302 -5.58 13.74 -4.95
C ILE A 302 -6.93 13.55 -5.68
N ALA A 303 -6.95 13.61 -7.01
CA ALA A 303 -8.16 13.34 -7.79
C ALA A 303 -8.63 11.89 -7.64
N ALA A 304 -7.70 10.92 -7.63
CA ALA A 304 -7.99 9.51 -7.40
C ALA A 304 -8.51 9.26 -5.99
N HIS A 305 -7.93 9.91 -4.96
CA HIS A 305 -8.46 9.88 -3.59
C HIS A 305 -9.93 10.31 -3.54
N LYS A 306 -10.24 11.50 -4.09
CA LYS A 306 -11.61 12.04 -4.11
C LYS A 306 -12.58 11.13 -4.88
N ARG A 307 -12.11 10.56 -5.99
CA ARG A 307 -12.89 9.64 -6.82
C ARG A 307 -13.19 8.31 -6.12
N MET A 308 -12.20 7.71 -5.46
CA MET A 308 -12.37 6.46 -4.71
C MET A 308 -13.26 6.63 -3.49
N ASP A 309 -13.16 7.78 -2.81
CA ASP A 309 -14.00 8.11 -1.66
C ASP A 309 -15.48 8.21 -2.08
N ALA A 310 -15.77 9.06 -3.07
CA ALA A 310 -17.13 9.23 -3.61
C ALA A 310 -17.66 7.96 -4.30
N GLY A 311 -16.76 7.16 -4.88
CA GLY A 311 -17.09 5.93 -5.61
C GLY A 311 -17.34 4.70 -4.74
N ASN A 312 -17.31 4.83 -3.41
CA ASN A 312 -17.50 3.72 -2.47
C ASN A 312 -16.62 2.48 -2.76
N VAL A 313 -15.35 2.72 -3.12
CA VAL A 313 -14.35 1.65 -3.29
C VAL A 313 -14.08 0.99 -1.93
N SER A 314 -13.59 -0.26 -1.90
CA SER A 314 -13.12 -0.90 -0.65
C SER A 314 -12.20 0.04 0.15
N VAL A 315 -12.44 0.14 1.46
CA VAL A 315 -11.73 1.10 2.32
C VAL A 315 -10.24 0.83 2.38
N VAL A 316 -9.85 -0.44 2.47
CA VAL A 316 -8.44 -0.86 2.49
C VAL A 316 -7.78 -0.66 1.12
N ALA A 317 -8.51 -0.96 0.02
CA ALA A 317 -8.01 -0.72 -1.33
C ALA A 317 -7.76 0.78 -1.59
N HIS A 318 -8.69 1.63 -1.15
CA HIS A 318 -8.53 3.08 -1.20
C HIS A 318 -7.32 3.55 -0.37
N ALA A 319 -7.21 3.11 0.89
CA ALA A 319 -6.11 3.49 1.77
C ALA A 319 -4.74 3.10 1.17
N ALA A 320 -4.59 1.87 0.69
CA ALA A 320 -3.37 1.40 0.08
C ALA A 320 -3.02 2.18 -1.20
N ALA A 321 -3.98 2.37 -2.11
CA ALA A 321 -3.74 3.08 -3.37
C ALA A 321 -3.22 4.51 -3.17
N VAL A 322 -3.80 5.24 -2.22
CA VAL A 322 -3.40 6.62 -1.91
C VAL A 322 -2.08 6.64 -1.14
N ALA A 323 -1.96 5.84 -0.08
CA ALA A 323 -0.77 5.86 0.76
C ALA A 323 0.47 5.37 0.01
N TYR A 324 0.41 4.22 -0.65
CA TYR A 324 1.55 3.72 -1.43
C TYR A 324 1.81 4.59 -2.67
N GLY A 325 0.75 5.09 -3.32
CA GLY A 325 0.91 6.11 -4.36
C GLY A 325 1.76 7.28 -3.86
N PHE A 326 1.41 7.83 -2.68
CA PHE A 326 2.11 8.95 -2.09
C PHE A 326 3.59 8.64 -1.82
N VAL A 327 3.89 7.48 -1.21
CA VAL A 327 5.29 7.13 -0.87
C VAL A 327 6.15 6.90 -2.10
N PHE A 328 5.58 6.35 -3.18
CA PHE A 328 6.27 6.19 -4.46
C PHE A 328 6.48 7.52 -5.19
N LEU A 329 5.52 8.47 -5.11
CA LEU A 329 5.71 9.81 -5.66
C LEU A 329 6.74 10.63 -4.87
N HIS A 330 6.85 10.37 -3.57
CA HIS A 330 7.86 10.92 -2.66
C HIS A 330 7.98 12.46 -2.76
N PRO A 331 6.89 13.20 -2.50
CA PRO A 331 6.81 14.61 -2.87
C PRO A 331 7.65 15.57 -2.01
N PHE A 332 8.07 15.16 -0.81
CA PHE A 332 8.79 16.00 0.15
C PHE A 332 10.26 15.62 0.27
N GLU A 333 11.05 16.49 0.90
CA GLU A 333 12.47 16.21 1.23
C GLU A 333 12.59 15.11 2.29
N ASP A 334 11.84 15.26 3.38
CA ASP A 334 11.76 14.31 4.49
C ASP A 334 10.30 14.12 4.94
N GLY A 335 10.04 12.98 5.58
CA GLY A 335 8.76 12.66 6.21
C GLY A 335 7.83 11.83 5.35
N ASN A 336 8.22 11.47 4.12
CA ASN A 336 7.35 10.75 3.18
C ASN A 336 6.83 9.41 3.74
N GLY A 337 7.68 8.59 4.37
CA GLY A 337 7.27 7.33 4.99
C GLY A 337 6.28 7.52 6.16
N ARG A 338 6.48 8.58 6.96
CA ARG A 338 5.58 8.92 8.08
C ARG A 338 4.24 9.46 7.60
N VAL A 339 4.22 10.28 6.54
CA VAL A 339 2.98 10.74 5.89
C VAL A 339 2.24 9.58 5.24
N HIS A 340 2.95 8.65 4.59
CA HIS A 340 2.38 7.41 4.05
C HIS A 340 1.60 6.64 5.11
N ARG A 341 2.24 6.32 6.24
CA ARG A 341 1.58 5.57 7.34
C ARG A 341 0.44 6.37 7.97
N PHE A 342 0.57 7.69 8.06
CA PHE A 342 -0.52 8.56 8.49
C PHE A 342 -1.74 8.50 7.55
N LEU A 343 -1.52 8.55 6.22
CA LEU A 343 -2.60 8.52 5.23
C LEU A 343 -3.38 7.19 5.26
N ILE A 344 -2.72 6.07 5.58
CA ILE A 344 -3.40 4.79 5.84
C ILE A 344 -4.46 5.01 6.94
N HIS A 345 -4.05 5.53 8.10
CA HIS A 345 -4.97 5.76 9.22
C HIS A 345 -6.04 6.81 8.93
N ASN A 346 -5.68 7.90 8.24
CA ASN A 346 -6.63 8.94 7.89
C ASN A 346 -7.80 8.38 7.05
N ILE A 347 -7.50 7.55 6.05
CA ILE A 347 -8.53 6.96 5.18
C ILE A 347 -9.31 5.87 5.92
N LEU A 348 -8.63 4.98 6.67
CA LEU A 348 -9.31 3.94 7.44
C LEU A 348 -10.28 4.54 8.47
N ALA A 349 -9.86 5.58 9.19
CA ALA A 349 -10.67 6.22 10.23
C ALA A 349 -11.84 7.02 9.65
N ARG A 350 -11.61 7.91 8.66
CA ARG A 350 -12.67 8.71 8.04
C ARG A 350 -13.76 7.87 7.40
N ARG A 351 -13.37 6.74 6.81
CA ARG A 351 -14.30 5.80 6.19
C ARG A 351 -14.83 4.74 7.17
N LYS A 352 -14.59 4.93 8.47
CA LYS A 352 -15.16 4.14 9.58
C LYS A 352 -14.84 2.64 9.49
N PHE A 353 -13.65 2.30 9.00
CA PHE A 353 -13.18 0.92 8.97
C PHE A 353 -12.93 0.40 10.39
N THR A 354 -12.35 1.24 11.25
CA THR A 354 -12.17 0.96 12.67
C THR A 354 -13.31 1.54 13.50
N PRO A 355 -13.63 0.97 14.68
CA PRO A 355 -14.55 1.61 15.63
C PRO A 355 -14.04 2.99 16.04
N ALA A 356 -14.96 3.92 16.33
CA ALA A 356 -14.62 5.30 16.68
C ALA A 356 -13.64 5.36 17.87
N GLY A 357 -12.56 6.14 17.72
CA GLY A 357 -11.49 6.28 18.70
C GLY A 357 -10.47 5.13 18.72
N ILE A 358 -10.72 4.02 18.03
CA ILE A 358 -9.79 2.89 18.00
C ILE A 358 -8.94 2.98 16.74
N ILE A 359 -7.63 3.05 16.96
CA ILE A 359 -6.61 2.92 15.91
C ILE A 359 -6.08 1.49 15.89
N PHE A 360 -5.91 0.93 14.70
CA PHE A 360 -5.16 -0.30 14.51
C PHE A 360 -3.68 0.09 14.42
N PRO A 361 -2.79 -0.42 15.28
CA PRO A 361 -1.37 -0.09 15.21
C PRO A 361 -0.68 -0.80 14.03
N VAL A 362 -1.09 -0.46 12.80
CA VAL A 362 -0.61 -1.06 11.55
C VAL A 362 0.90 -0.84 11.39
N SER A 363 1.44 0.30 11.83
CA SER A 363 2.89 0.52 11.80
C SER A 363 3.63 -0.43 12.73
N ALA A 364 3.01 -0.89 13.83
CA ALA A 364 3.61 -1.90 14.69
C ALA A 364 3.64 -3.27 14.00
N ALA A 365 2.58 -3.62 13.26
CA ALA A 365 2.58 -4.85 12.46
C ALA A 365 3.64 -4.81 11.34
N MET A 366 3.80 -3.66 10.68
CA MET A 366 4.86 -3.43 9.68
C MET A 366 6.26 -3.52 10.31
N LEU A 367 6.48 -2.89 11.47
CA LEU A 367 7.77 -2.94 12.17
C LEU A 367 8.12 -4.36 12.63
N ASN A 368 7.12 -5.13 13.07
CA ASN A 368 7.31 -6.52 13.47
C ASN A 368 7.53 -7.48 12.27
N ASP A 369 7.43 -6.98 11.04
CA ASP A 369 7.61 -7.73 9.80
C ASP A 369 8.18 -6.83 8.70
N LEU A 370 9.37 -6.26 8.96
CA LEU A 370 10.03 -5.37 8.01
C LEU A 370 10.27 -6.05 6.65
N VAL A 371 10.46 -7.37 6.63
CA VAL A 371 10.65 -8.14 5.39
C VAL A 371 9.41 -8.08 4.49
N ASP A 372 8.19 -8.31 5.03
CA ASP A 372 6.97 -8.19 4.23
C ASP A 372 6.67 -6.72 3.88
N TYR A 373 7.02 -5.77 4.76
CA TYR A 373 6.82 -4.34 4.50
C TYR A 373 7.73 -3.83 3.38
N ASP A 374 9.03 -4.12 3.44
CA ASP A 374 9.99 -3.79 2.39
C ASP A 374 9.61 -4.53 1.10
N GLY A 375 9.24 -5.80 1.18
CA GLY A 375 8.74 -6.57 0.04
C GLY A 375 7.53 -5.93 -0.65
N SER A 376 6.65 -5.26 0.09
CA SER A 376 5.50 -4.54 -0.47
C SER A 376 5.88 -3.26 -1.24
N LEU A 377 7.00 -2.63 -0.87
CA LEU A 377 7.56 -1.48 -1.59
C LEU A 377 8.37 -1.96 -2.80
N GLU A 378 9.17 -3.00 -2.60
CA GLU A 378 10.04 -3.63 -3.61
C GLU A 378 9.29 -4.29 -4.75
N SER A 379 8.06 -4.74 -4.52
CA SER A 379 7.23 -5.32 -5.59
C SER A 379 6.93 -4.33 -6.72
N PHE A 380 7.05 -3.02 -6.46
CA PHE A 380 7.00 -1.98 -7.49
C PHE A 380 8.39 -1.41 -7.79
N SER A 381 9.19 -1.09 -6.76
CA SER A 381 10.47 -0.39 -6.98
C SER A 381 11.51 -1.26 -7.69
N HIS A 382 11.62 -2.56 -7.40
CA HIS A 382 12.65 -3.39 -8.00
C HIS A 382 12.48 -3.56 -9.52
N PRO A 383 11.31 -3.97 -10.05
CA PRO A 383 11.10 -3.99 -11.51
C PRO A 383 11.23 -2.62 -12.18
N LEU A 384 10.87 -1.54 -11.49
CA LEU A 384 11.01 -0.19 -12.00
C LEU A 384 12.50 0.20 -12.16
N MET A 385 13.34 -0.17 -11.20
CA MET A 385 14.77 0.17 -11.23
C MET A 385 15.53 -0.51 -12.36
N GLU A 386 15.02 -1.61 -12.91
CA GLU A 386 15.55 -2.21 -14.14
C GLU A 386 15.32 -1.33 -15.39
N LEU A 387 14.38 -0.39 -15.32
CA LEU A 387 13.99 0.48 -16.44
C LEU A 387 14.45 1.93 -16.27
N VAL A 388 14.73 2.38 -15.04
CA VAL A 388 15.14 3.77 -14.78
C VAL A 388 16.60 3.96 -15.12
N GLU A 389 16.88 4.78 -16.14
CA GLU A 389 18.23 5.21 -16.44
C GLU A 389 18.59 6.44 -15.62
N TYR A 390 19.61 6.34 -14.78
CA TYR A 390 20.07 7.48 -13.98
C TYR A 390 21.60 7.58 -13.90
N SER A 391 22.09 8.74 -13.48
CA SER A 391 23.49 8.95 -13.09
C SER A 391 23.55 9.59 -11.71
N LEU A 392 24.60 9.24 -10.96
CA LEU A 392 25.00 9.89 -9.71
C LEU A 392 26.19 10.80 -9.99
N ASP A 393 26.15 12.04 -9.52
CA ASP A 393 27.29 12.95 -9.56
C ASP A 393 28.20 12.80 -8.32
N GLU A 394 29.32 13.53 -8.29
CA GLU A 394 30.29 13.52 -7.18
C GLU A 394 29.70 13.99 -5.84
N GLN A 395 28.55 14.67 -5.86
CA GLN A 395 27.82 15.12 -4.69
C GLN A 395 26.70 14.15 -4.28
N GLY A 396 26.59 12.98 -4.95
CA GLY A 396 25.55 11.99 -4.69
C GLY A 396 24.18 12.36 -5.25
N ARG A 397 24.09 13.37 -6.12
CA ARG A 397 22.80 13.78 -6.71
C ARG A 397 22.45 12.88 -7.89
N VAL A 398 21.22 12.38 -7.86
CA VAL A 398 20.66 11.56 -8.94
C VAL A 398 20.11 12.45 -10.05
N THR A 399 20.36 12.09 -11.30
CA THR A 399 19.68 12.66 -12.48
C THR A 399 19.08 11.54 -13.33
N VAL A 400 17.76 11.59 -13.55
CA VAL A 400 17.03 10.62 -14.38
C VAL A 400 17.09 11.02 -15.85
N LYS A 401 17.51 10.09 -16.71
CA LYS A 401 17.85 10.33 -18.12
C LYS A 401 16.70 10.03 -19.08
N ASN A 402 15.90 9.00 -18.79
CA ASN A 402 14.76 8.60 -19.63
C ASN A 402 13.41 9.13 -19.11
N ASP A 403 12.33 8.96 -19.88
CA ASP A 403 10.97 9.36 -19.50
C ASP A 403 10.31 8.25 -18.66
N THR A 404 9.99 8.56 -17.41
CA THR A 404 9.57 7.56 -16.41
C THR A 404 8.15 7.81 -15.86
N ALA A 405 7.52 8.93 -16.23
CA ALA A 405 6.28 9.40 -15.61
C ALA A 405 5.15 8.36 -15.71
N ASN A 406 5.04 7.66 -16.84
CA ASN A 406 3.94 6.72 -17.09
C ASN A 406 3.96 5.50 -16.15
N TRP A 407 5.13 5.08 -15.66
CA TRP A 407 5.21 3.99 -14.68
C TRP A 407 4.61 4.38 -13.32
N TYR A 408 4.65 5.67 -12.97
CA TYR A 408 4.03 6.20 -11.75
C TYR A 408 2.55 6.54 -11.90
N LYS A 409 2.09 6.87 -13.12
CA LYS A 409 0.68 7.17 -13.39
C LYS A 409 -0.19 5.92 -13.25
N PHE A 410 0.31 4.76 -13.65
CA PHE A 410 -0.51 3.57 -13.93
C PHE A 410 -0.03 2.31 -13.19
N ILE A 411 0.18 2.44 -11.89
CA ILE A 411 0.71 1.37 -11.03
C ILE A 411 -0.34 0.25 -10.83
N ASP A 412 0.07 -1.02 -10.97
CA ASP A 412 -0.69 -2.15 -10.42
C ASP A 412 -0.48 -2.19 -8.91
N MET A 413 -1.46 -1.70 -8.16
CA MET A 413 -1.43 -1.61 -6.69
C MET A 413 -1.92 -2.89 -6.00
N THR A 414 -2.19 -3.97 -6.75
CA THR A 414 -2.66 -5.23 -6.18
C THR A 414 -1.73 -5.74 -5.06
N PRO A 415 -0.39 -5.81 -5.23
CA PRO A 415 0.51 -6.30 -4.17
C PRO A 415 0.46 -5.44 -2.90
N GLN A 416 0.37 -4.12 -3.04
CA GLN A 416 0.32 -3.18 -1.91
C GLN A 416 -0.99 -3.30 -1.14
N VAL A 417 -2.11 -3.52 -1.83
CA VAL A 417 -3.41 -3.75 -1.19
C VAL A 417 -3.39 -5.09 -0.44
N GLU A 418 -2.81 -6.15 -1.02
CA GLU A 418 -2.63 -7.42 -0.34
C GLU A 418 -1.76 -7.31 0.90
N ALA A 419 -0.64 -6.57 0.83
CA ALA A 419 0.23 -6.32 1.97
C ALA A 419 -0.51 -5.58 3.10
N LEU A 420 -1.22 -4.49 2.78
CA LEU A 420 -1.99 -3.76 3.79
C LEU A 420 -3.07 -4.63 4.43
N CYS A 421 -3.75 -5.47 3.66
CA CYS A 421 -4.69 -6.47 4.18
C CYS A 421 -4.01 -7.42 5.17
N ARG A 422 -2.81 -7.93 4.86
CA ARG A 422 -2.03 -8.79 5.78
C ARG A 422 -1.66 -8.07 7.07
N PHE A 423 -1.17 -6.83 7.00
CA PHE A 423 -0.83 -6.06 8.20
C PHE A 423 -2.04 -5.77 9.07
N ILE A 424 -3.18 -5.39 8.47
CA ILE A 424 -4.43 -5.19 9.19
C ILE A 424 -4.89 -6.50 9.85
N GLN A 425 -4.82 -7.61 9.12
CA GLN A 425 -5.24 -8.91 9.64
C GLN A 425 -4.34 -9.36 10.80
N ARG A 426 -3.02 -9.21 10.70
CA ARG A 426 -2.08 -9.48 11.81
C ARG A 426 -2.35 -8.58 13.01
N THR A 427 -2.58 -7.29 12.77
CA THR A 427 -2.93 -6.34 13.83
C THR A 427 -4.18 -6.79 14.58
N MET A 428 -5.15 -7.32 13.85
CA MET A 428 -6.44 -7.76 14.38
C MET A 428 -6.38 -9.11 15.10
N ASP A 429 -5.72 -10.09 14.50
CA ASP A 429 -5.69 -11.47 14.98
C ASP A 429 -4.71 -11.65 16.15
N LYS A 430 -3.68 -10.79 16.22
CA LYS A 430 -2.60 -10.91 17.20
C LYS A 430 -2.42 -9.62 18.01
N ASP A 431 -1.95 -8.55 17.36
CA ASP A 431 -1.38 -7.42 18.10
C ASP A 431 -2.43 -6.71 18.97
N LEU A 432 -3.64 -6.48 18.48
CA LEU A 432 -4.71 -5.80 19.23
C LEU A 432 -5.14 -6.62 20.45
N VAL A 433 -5.26 -7.95 20.30
CA VAL A 433 -5.65 -8.85 21.39
C VAL A 433 -4.56 -8.90 22.46
N GLU A 434 -3.31 -9.07 22.04
CA GLU A 434 -2.15 -9.09 22.93
C GLU A 434 -2.00 -7.76 23.69
N GLU A 435 -2.19 -6.62 23.01
CA GLU A 435 -2.09 -5.30 23.65
C GLU A 435 -3.22 -5.01 24.63
N LEU A 436 -4.46 -5.38 24.29
CA LEU A 436 -5.59 -5.21 25.21
C LEU A 436 -5.45 -6.11 26.44
N ALA A 437 -4.98 -7.35 26.26
CA ALA A 437 -4.69 -8.28 27.36
C ALA A 437 -3.54 -7.78 28.23
N PHE A 438 -2.46 -7.27 27.63
CA PHE A 438 -1.34 -6.66 28.33
C PHE A 438 -1.80 -5.50 29.22
N LEU A 439 -2.62 -4.60 28.70
CA LEU A 439 -3.14 -3.47 29.48
C LEU A 439 -4.06 -3.91 30.62
N ALA A 440 -4.91 -4.92 30.40
CA ALA A 440 -5.75 -5.49 31.44
C ALA A 440 -4.91 -6.09 32.58
N ASN A 441 -3.88 -6.85 32.23
CA ASN A 441 -2.95 -7.44 33.19
C ASN A 441 -2.17 -6.35 33.94
N TYR A 442 -1.74 -5.29 33.25
CA TYR A 442 -1.05 -4.16 33.86
C TYR A 442 -1.88 -3.48 34.94
N ASP A 443 -3.16 -3.25 34.68
CA ASP A 443 -4.09 -2.65 35.64
C ASP A 443 -4.31 -3.54 36.85
N GLN A 444 -4.48 -4.84 36.63
CA GLN A 444 -4.63 -5.82 37.70
C GLN A 444 -3.37 -5.88 38.57
N THR A 445 -2.19 -5.92 37.96
CA THR A 445 -0.90 -5.92 38.67
C THR A 445 -0.70 -4.64 39.46
N LYS A 446 -0.99 -3.47 38.87
CA LYS A 446 -0.86 -2.18 39.55
C LYS A 446 -1.72 -2.14 40.81
N LYS A 447 -2.98 -2.57 40.71
CA LYS A 447 -3.89 -2.67 41.86
C LYS A 447 -3.36 -3.63 42.93
N ALA A 448 -2.91 -4.83 42.53
CA ALA A 448 -2.37 -5.81 43.46
C ALA A 448 -1.11 -5.31 44.19
N ILE A 449 -0.24 -4.56 43.51
CA ILE A 449 0.92 -3.91 44.15
C ILE A 449 0.48 -2.84 45.14
N GLN A 450 -0.52 -2.03 44.79
CA GLN A 450 -1.04 -0.98 45.66
C GLN A 450 -1.69 -1.54 46.94
N ASP A 451 -2.24 -2.76 46.86
CA ASP A 451 -2.75 -3.50 48.02
C ASP A 451 -1.61 -4.08 48.91
N ILE A 452 -0.38 -4.20 48.39
CA ILE A 452 0.80 -4.67 49.13
C ILE A 452 1.50 -3.50 49.82
N VAL A 453 1.75 -2.42 49.09
CA VAL A 453 2.48 -1.24 49.58
C VAL A 453 1.85 0.04 49.04
N ASP A 454 1.56 0.98 49.94
CA ASP A 454 1.11 2.31 49.56
C ASP A 454 2.32 3.12 49.08
N MET A 455 2.43 3.29 47.76
CA MET A 455 3.48 4.11 47.17
C MET A 455 2.98 4.85 45.93
N PRO A 456 3.65 5.97 45.55
CA PRO A 456 3.23 6.75 44.41
C PRO A 456 3.17 5.91 43.12
N ASP A 457 2.11 6.12 42.33
CA ASP A 457 1.87 5.42 41.05
C ASP A 457 3.11 5.33 40.16
N ARG A 458 3.88 6.41 40.05
CA ARG A 458 5.10 6.45 39.24
C ARG A 458 6.14 5.41 39.68
N LYS A 459 6.23 5.11 40.99
CA LYS A 459 7.12 4.07 41.50
C LYS A 459 6.57 2.66 41.23
N ILE A 460 5.25 2.47 41.29
CA ILE A 460 4.60 1.21 40.89
C ILE A 460 4.87 0.95 39.40
N ASP A 461 4.62 1.95 38.55
CA ASP A 461 4.80 1.82 37.11
C ASP A 461 6.27 1.51 36.76
N LEU A 462 7.23 2.17 37.43
CA LEU A 462 8.66 1.89 37.29
C LEU A 462 9.04 0.49 37.76
N PHE A 463 8.44 0.00 38.85
CA PHE A 463 8.69 -1.34 39.38
C PHE A 463 8.21 -2.40 38.38
N ILE A 464 6.96 -2.27 37.90
CA ILE A 464 6.39 -3.19 36.90
C ILE A 464 7.27 -3.21 35.65
N GLN A 465 7.65 -2.03 35.10
CA GLN A 465 8.54 -1.96 33.94
C GLN A 465 9.89 -2.63 34.17
N ALA A 466 10.53 -2.38 35.31
CA ALA A 466 11.83 -2.96 35.63
C ALA A 466 11.77 -4.50 35.76
N CYS A 467 10.69 -5.03 36.33
CA CYS A 467 10.47 -6.47 36.45
C CYS A 467 10.15 -7.11 35.09
N LEU A 468 9.30 -6.50 34.27
CA LEU A 468 8.98 -7.01 32.93
C LEU A 468 10.22 -7.08 32.02
N GLN A 469 11.14 -6.13 32.15
CA GLN A 469 12.44 -6.16 31.45
C GLN A 469 13.40 -7.24 31.95
N ASN A 470 13.09 -7.89 33.08
CA ASN A 470 13.96 -8.86 33.74
C ASN A 470 13.16 -10.09 34.21
N ASN A 471 12.37 -10.67 33.30
CA ASN A 471 11.63 -11.94 33.48
C ASN A 471 10.76 -12.00 34.75
N GLY A 472 10.11 -10.88 35.09
CA GLY A 472 9.23 -10.75 36.25
C GLY A 472 9.96 -10.59 37.58
N ARG A 473 11.25 -10.19 37.57
CA ARG A 473 12.05 -9.96 38.78
C ARG A 473 12.76 -8.62 38.77
N LEU A 474 12.89 -7.97 39.93
CA LEU A 474 13.61 -6.72 40.08
C LEU A 474 15.12 -6.98 40.15
N SER A 475 15.91 -6.31 39.30
CA SER A 475 17.36 -6.43 39.38
C SER A 475 17.92 -5.79 40.66
N ALA A 476 18.98 -6.37 41.23
CA ALA A 476 19.63 -5.85 42.44
C ALA A 476 20.05 -4.37 42.29
N ARG A 477 20.51 -3.98 41.08
CA ARG A 477 20.86 -2.60 40.75
C ARG A 477 19.65 -1.66 40.83
N LYS A 478 18.52 -2.03 40.22
CA LYS A 478 17.29 -1.22 40.23
C LYS A 478 16.69 -1.16 41.63
N ARG A 479 16.80 -2.25 42.40
CA ARG A 479 16.40 -2.29 43.81
C ARG A 479 17.17 -1.26 44.62
N ALA A 480 18.51 -1.31 44.59
CA ALA A 480 19.34 -0.36 45.31
C ALA A 480 19.14 1.09 44.86
N SER A 481 18.89 1.34 43.56
CA SER A 481 18.81 2.71 43.05
C SER A 481 17.45 3.40 43.23
N HIS A 482 16.35 2.64 43.26
CA HIS A 482 15.00 3.21 43.23
C HIS A 482 14.04 2.65 44.28
N PHE A 483 14.35 1.50 44.89
CA PHE A 483 13.42 0.73 45.71
C PHE A 483 14.03 0.20 47.03
N GLU A 484 15.07 0.87 47.53
CA GLU A 484 15.74 0.49 48.78
C GLU A 484 14.80 0.53 50.01
N PHE A 485 13.76 1.36 49.94
CA PHE A 485 12.73 1.48 50.98
C PHE A 485 11.75 0.29 51.04
N LEU A 486 11.78 -0.65 50.07
CA LEU A 486 10.95 -1.85 50.07
C LEU A 486 11.65 -3.00 50.80
N SER A 487 10.92 -3.66 51.71
CA SER A 487 11.37 -4.88 52.37
C SER A 487 11.48 -6.06 51.39
N ASP A 488 12.28 -7.08 51.76
CA ASP A 488 12.40 -8.31 50.97
C ASP A 488 11.05 -9.01 50.73
N VAL A 489 10.16 -8.95 51.73
CA VAL A 489 8.82 -9.55 51.66
C VAL A 489 7.93 -8.78 50.69
N GLU A 490 7.94 -7.45 50.72
CA GLU A 490 7.17 -6.62 49.78
C GLU A 490 7.65 -6.84 48.35
N VAL A 491 8.97 -6.81 48.10
CA VAL A 491 9.53 -7.06 46.77
C VAL A 491 9.11 -8.43 46.25
N THR A 492 9.20 -9.47 47.09
CA THR A 492 8.81 -10.84 46.71
C THR A 492 7.33 -10.92 46.33
N ARG A 493 6.43 -10.37 47.16
CA ARG A 493 4.98 -10.36 46.88
C ARG A 493 4.63 -9.56 45.63
N MET A 494 5.32 -8.45 45.40
CA MET A 494 5.14 -7.64 44.19
C MET A 494 5.63 -8.36 42.93
N GLU A 495 6.77 -9.06 42.99
CA GLU A 495 7.26 -9.91 41.90
C GLU A 495 6.31 -11.07 41.61
N GLU A 496 5.75 -11.70 42.63
CA GLU A 496 4.74 -12.77 42.50
C GLU A 496 3.46 -12.25 41.82
N ALA A 497 2.99 -11.05 42.19
CA ALA A 497 1.84 -10.43 41.54
C ALA A 497 2.07 -10.19 40.04
N ILE A 498 3.28 -9.77 39.65
CA ILE A 498 3.69 -9.60 38.25
C ILE A 498 3.76 -10.98 37.56
N GLN A 499 4.47 -11.94 38.14
CA GLN A 499 4.64 -13.25 37.53
C GLN A 499 3.30 -13.97 37.35
N SER A 500 2.37 -13.85 38.29
CA SER A 500 1.02 -14.43 38.18
C SER A 500 0.21 -13.83 37.03
N ALA A 501 0.28 -12.51 36.85
CA ALA A 501 -0.44 -11.80 35.81
C ALA A 501 0.10 -12.10 34.39
N TYR A 502 1.43 -12.24 34.25
CA TYR A 502 2.07 -12.35 32.92
C TYR A 502 2.53 -13.77 32.53
N ARG A 503 2.80 -14.70 33.47
CA ARG A 503 3.13 -16.12 33.12
C ARG A 503 1.93 -16.96 32.69
N ASN A 504 0.71 -16.59 33.11
CA ASN A 504 -0.50 -17.29 32.71
C ASN A 504 -0.95 -16.95 31.27
N GLY A 505 -0.36 -15.92 30.64
CA GLY A 505 -0.60 -15.56 29.24
C GLY A 505 0.09 -16.51 28.24
N GLU A 506 1.30 -16.98 28.56
CA GLU A 506 2.07 -17.89 27.69
C GLU A 506 1.45 -19.29 27.59
N ARG A 507 0.69 -19.74 28.60
CA ARG A 507 0.04 -21.07 28.61
C ARG A 507 -1.30 -21.13 27.88
N LYS A 508 -1.92 -20.01 27.52
CA LYS A 508 -3.22 -19.98 26.81
C LYS A 508 -3.10 -19.78 25.30
N ALA A 509 -1.87 -19.65 24.77
CA ALA A 509 -1.56 -19.49 23.35
C ALA A 509 -0.92 -20.74 22.71
N GLN A 510 -1.02 -21.91 23.37
CA GLN A 510 -0.67 -23.22 22.79
C GLN A 510 -1.90 -24.00 22.35
#